data_AF-A0A9D1T3Z6-F1
#
_entry.id   AF-A0A9D1T3Z6-F1
#
_cell.length_a   1.000
_cell.length_b   1.000
_cell.length_c   1.000
_cell.angle_alpha   90.00
_cell.angle_beta   90.00
_cell.angle_gamma   90.00
#
_symmetry.space_group_name_H-M   'P 1'
#
loop_
_entity.id
_entity.type
_entity.pdbx_description
1 polymer ?
#
loop_
_entity_poly.entity_id
_entity_poly.type
_entity_poly.pdbx_seq_one_letter_code
_entity_poly.pdbx_strand_id
1 'polypeptide(L)' 'SSVPAHVEMMGLIGMGNNPMVGATVACAVAVEEAMK' A
#
# COMPACT_ATOMS: atom_id res chain seq x y z
N SER A 1 7.79 20.66 -9.03
CA SER A 1 7.99 19.25 -8.69
C SER A 1 6.65 18.62 -8.35
N SER A 2 5.90 18.20 -9.38
CA SER A 2 4.55 17.64 -9.27
C SER A 2 4.59 16.11 -9.19
N VAL A 3 5.42 15.59 -8.29
CA VAL A 3 5.56 14.16 -7.96
C VAL A 3 5.06 13.84 -6.52
N PRO A 4 3.93 14.39 -6.03
CA PRO A 4 3.24 13.74 -4.89
C PRO A 4 2.12 12.79 -5.32
N ALA A 5 1.24 13.22 -6.23
CA ALA A 5 -0.05 12.53 -6.46
C ALA A 5 0.03 11.17 -7.18
N HIS A 6 1.00 10.96 -8.09
CA HIS A 6 1.10 9.67 -8.80
C HIS A 6 1.80 8.58 -7.97
N VAL A 7 2.64 8.98 -6.99
CA VAL A 7 3.27 8.03 -6.06
C VAL A 7 2.23 7.55 -5.05
N GLU A 8 1.35 8.44 -4.60
CA GLU A 8 0.18 8.07 -3.79
C GLU A 8 -0.77 7.15 -4.55
N MET A 9 -0.96 7.40 -5.85
CA MET A 9 -1.71 6.49 -6.73
C MET A 9 -1.01 5.12 -6.85
N MET A 10 0.32 5.03 -6.85
CA MET A 10 1.02 3.73 -6.85
C MET A 10 0.73 2.91 -5.59
N GLY A 11 0.68 3.57 -4.41
CA GLY A 11 0.32 2.92 -3.14
C GLY A 11 -1.14 2.48 -3.07
N LEU A 12 -2.06 3.29 -3.61
CA LEU A 12 -3.49 2.96 -3.72
C LEU A 12 -3.78 1.91 -4.82
N ILE A 13 -3.02 1.89 -5.91
CA ILE A 13 -3.12 0.90 -7.00
C ILE A 13 -2.54 -0.45 -6.55
N GLY A 14 -1.43 -0.44 -5.80
CA GLY A 14 -0.80 -1.65 -5.26
C GLY A 14 -1.65 -2.38 -4.21
N MET A 15 -2.64 -1.69 -3.63
CA MET A 15 -3.66 -2.25 -2.75
C MET A 15 -4.72 -3.09 -3.49
N GLY A 16 -4.67 -3.14 -4.82
CA GLY A 16 -5.68 -3.81 -5.64
C GLY A 16 -7.01 -3.04 -5.65
N ASN A 17 -7.84 -3.31 -6.64
CA ASN A 17 -9.08 -2.58 -6.93
C ASN A 17 -10.17 -2.72 -5.83
N ASN A 18 -9.83 -3.26 -4.65
CA ASN A 18 -10.72 -3.51 -3.54
C ASN A 18 -10.06 -3.00 -2.23
N PRO A 19 -10.45 -1.81 -1.72
CA PRO A 19 -9.74 -1.14 -0.61
C PRO A 19 -9.63 -1.97 0.68
N MET A 20 -10.52 -2.95 0.88
CA MET A 20 -10.45 -3.93 1.97
C MET A 20 -9.25 -4.89 1.87
N VAL A 21 -8.87 -5.31 0.66
CA VAL A 21 -7.72 -6.22 0.43
C VAL A 21 -6.40 -5.46 0.60
N GLY A 22 -6.37 -4.19 0.19
CA GLY A 22 -5.23 -3.31 0.42
C GLY A 22 -4.86 -3.15 1.89
N ALA A 23 -5.87 -2.96 2.74
CA ALA A 23 -5.69 -2.81 4.17
C ALA A 23 -5.15 -4.08 4.83
N THR A 24 -5.64 -5.26 4.44
CA THR A 24 -5.17 -6.53 5.01
C THR A 24 -3.75 -6.88 4.56
N VAL A 25 -3.42 -6.63 3.29
CA VAL A 25 -2.05 -6.84 2.76
C VAL A 25 -1.06 -5.86 3.39
N ALA A 26 -1.41 -4.58 3.53
CA ALA A 26 -0.55 -3.59 4.18
C ALA A 26 -0.25 -3.95 5.65
N CYS A 27 -1.27 -4.41 6.38
CA CYS A 27 -1.08 -4.90 7.75
C CYS A 27 -0.17 -6.13 7.81
N ALA A 28 -0.36 -7.10 6.90
CA ALA A 28 0.47 -8.30 6.84
C ALA A 28 1.95 -8.00 6.51
N VAL A 29 2.20 -7.07 5.58
CA VAL A 29 3.56 -6.63 5.22
C VAL A 29 4.23 -5.91 6.39
N ALA A 30 3.51 -5.00 7.07
CA ALA A 30 4.04 -4.29 8.23
C ALA A 30 4.47 -5.25 9.37
N VAL A 31 3.70 -6.33 9.59
CA VAL A 31 4.05 -7.37 10.57
C VAL A 31 5.27 -8.16 10.11
N GLU A 32 5.35 -8.53 8.83
CA GLU A 32 6.49 -9.27 8.28
C GLU A 32 7.80 -8.48 8.34
N GLU A 33 7.76 -7.19 8.00
CA GLU A 33 8.90 -6.28 8.12
C GLU A 33 9.33 -6.05 9.56
N ALA A 34 8.39 -6.00 10.51
CA ALA A 34 8.71 -5.85 11.93
C ALA A 34 9.35 -7.12 12.55
N MET A 35 9.25 -8.27 11.86
CA MET A 35 9.75 -9.56 12.32
C MET A 35 11.01 -10.04 11.56
N LYS A 36 11.48 -9.28 10.57
CA LYS A 36 12.78 -9.48 9.89
C LYS A 36 13.91 -8.77 10.65
#